data_AF-A0AAX2KVC0-F1
#
_entry.id   AF-A0AAX2KVC0-F1
#
_cell.length_a   1.000
_cell.length_b   1.000
_cell.length_c   1.000
_cell.angle_alpha   90.00
_cell.angle_beta   90.00
_cell.angle_gamma   90.00
#
_symmetry.space_group_name_H-M   'P 1'
#
loop_
_entity.id
_entity.type
_entity.pdbx_description
1 polymer ?
#
loop_
_entity_poly.entity_id
_entity_poly.type
_entity_poly.pdbx_seq_one_letter_code
_entity_poly.pdbx_strand_id
1 'polypeptide(L)'
;MERLNVSDMTVRRDLTELEAAGRLKRVHGGASSLNTYRPHELSHADKQIINSVEKKKIVQKALSLIHEEETIFLGPGTTMNFWPRQWNLNI
;
A
#
# COMPACT_ATOMS: atom_id res chain seq x y z
N MET A 1 8.37 16.10 -12.34
CA MET A 1 8.93 17.41 -11.95
C MET A 1 7.90 18.41 -11.47
N GLU A 2 6.64 18.29 -11.88
CA GLU A 2 5.55 19.22 -11.56
C GLU A 2 5.33 19.49 -10.06
N ARG A 3 5.59 18.49 -9.20
CA ARG A 3 5.47 18.64 -7.74
C ARG A 3 6.62 19.39 -7.06
N LEU A 4 7.79 19.47 -7.70
CA LEU A 4 8.99 20.12 -7.14
C LEU A 4 9.36 21.41 -7.88
N ASN A 5 8.72 21.71 -9.01
CA ASN A 5 8.98 22.88 -9.86
C ASN A 5 10.48 23.09 -10.19
N VAL A 6 11.19 22.00 -10.52
CA VAL A 6 12.62 22.00 -10.86
C VAL A 6 12.89 21.17 -12.11
N SER A 7 14.06 21.36 -12.73
CA SER A 7 14.49 20.59 -13.90
C SER A 7 15.01 19.18 -13.53
N ASP A 8 14.94 18.25 -14.49
CA ASP A 8 15.58 16.92 -14.41
C ASP A 8 17.06 16.97 -14.04
N MET A 9 17.79 17.94 -14.58
CA MET A 9 19.20 18.12 -14.28
C MET A 9 19.44 18.54 -12.83
N THR A 10 18.58 19.39 -12.27
CA THR A 10 18.64 19.82 -10.88
C THR A 10 18.49 18.62 -9.95
N VAL A 11 17.45 17.80 -10.14
CA VAL A 11 17.23 16.62 -9.29
C VAL A 11 18.37 15.59 -9.42
N ARG A 12 18.90 15.37 -10.62
CA ARG A 12 20.05 14.47 -10.81
C ARG A 12 21.30 14.96 -10.08
N ARG A 13 21.58 16.26 -10.14
CA ARG A 13 22.71 16.87 -9.43
C ARG A 13 22.52 16.76 -7.92
N ASP A 14 21.36 17.16 -7.40
CA ASP A 14 21.08 17.14 -5.97
C ASP A 14 21.13 15.70 -5.40
N LEU A 15 20.62 14.70 -6.13
CA LEU A 15 20.75 13.30 -5.74
C LEU A 15 22.21 12.82 -5.73
N THR A 16 23.05 13.33 -6.62
CA THR A 16 24.49 13.02 -6.65
C THR A 16 25.20 13.64 -5.45
N GLU A 17 24.89 14.89 -5.13
CA GLU A 17 25.42 15.58 -3.95
C GLU A 17 24.99 14.91 -2.65
N LEU A 18 23.73 14.49 -2.54
CA LEU A 18 23.21 13.78 -1.37
C LEU A 18 23.82 12.39 -1.20
N GLU A 19 24.13 11.68 -2.29
CA GLU A 19 24.87 10.42 -2.24
C GLU A 19 26.32 10.64 -1.80
N ALA A 20 27.01 11.64 -2.37
CA ALA A 20 28.38 12.00 -1.98
C ALA A 20 28.47 12.44 -0.51
N ALA A 21 27.44 13.10 0.00
CA ALA A 21 27.31 13.49 1.40
C ALA A 21 26.87 12.34 2.33
N GLY A 22 26.69 11.12 1.81
CA GLY A 22 26.29 9.96 2.60
C GLY A 22 24.91 10.10 3.24
N ARG A 23 23.93 10.68 2.53
CA ARG A 23 22.55 10.90 3.02
C ARG A 23 21.52 9.95 2.40
N LEU A 24 21.83 9.41 1.23
CA LEU A 24 21.04 8.41 0.49
C LEU A 24 21.96 7.53 -0.34
N LYS A 25 21.43 6.45 -0.91
CA LYS A 25 22.08 5.64 -1.94
C LYS A 25 21.33 5.79 -3.25
N ARG A 26 22.00 6.10 -4.36
CA ARG A 26 21.35 6.12 -5.67
C ARG A 26 21.11 4.69 -6.15
N VAL A 27 19.99 4.49 -6.84
CA VAL A 27 19.60 3.23 -7.47
C VAL A 27 19.20 3.51 -8.91
N HIS A 28 19.07 2.45 -9.72
CA HIS A 28 18.59 2.62 -11.08
C HIS A 28 17.20 3.27 -11.07
N GLY A 29 17.09 4.47 -11.66
CA GLY A 29 15.85 5.23 -11.70
C GLY A 29 15.46 6.01 -10.43
N GLY A 30 16.31 6.11 -9.40
CA GLY A 30 15.95 6.86 -8.20
C GLY A 30 16.99 6.88 -7.07
N ALA A 31 16.49 6.95 -5.84
CA ALA A 31 17.29 6.95 -4.62
C ALA A 31 16.61 6.10 -3.52
N SER A 32 17.44 5.50 -2.67
CA SER A 32 17.04 4.70 -1.51
C SER A 32 17.56 5.35 -0.23
N SER A 33 16.77 5.24 0.84
CA SER A 33 17.23 5.57 2.19
C SER A 33 18.45 4.72 2.57
N LEU A 34 19.37 5.32 3.33
CA LEU A 34 20.46 4.60 3.99
C LEU A 34 20.00 3.80 5.20
N ASN A 35 18.80 4.10 5.70
CA ASN A 35 18.25 3.37 6.82
C ASN A 35 17.87 1.95 6.36
N THR A 36 18.59 0.96 6.87
CA THR A 36 18.28 -0.46 6.71
C THR A 36 17.05 -0.88 7.51
N TYR A 37 16.48 0.01 8.33
CA TYR A 37 15.18 -0.17 8.95
C TYR A 37 14.10 -0.21 7.86
N ARG A 38 14.00 -1.39 7.24
CA ARG A 38 12.75 -1.82 6.62
C ARG A 38 11.73 -1.76 7.75
N PRO A 39 10.62 -1.01 7.65
CA PRO A 39 9.51 -1.27 8.55
C PRO A 39 9.26 -2.77 8.48
N HIS A 40 9.28 -3.43 9.64
CA HIS A 40 9.14 -4.87 9.73
C HIS A 40 7.93 -5.27 8.89
N GLU A 41 8.16 -6.08 7.85
CA GLU A 41 7.05 -6.53 7.00
C GLU A 41 6.10 -7.28 7.93
N LEU A 42 4.92 -6.69 8.14
CA LEU A 42 3.97 -7.25 9.08
C LEU A 42 3.59 -8.64 8.62
N SER A 43 3.54 -9.59 9.56
CA SER A 43 3.10 -10.94 9.24
C SER A 43 1.67 -10.91 8.70
N HIS A 44 1.26 -11.96 8.01
CA HIS A 44 -0.12 -12.06 7.55
C HIS A 44 -1.13 -11.97 8.72
N ALA A 45 -0.78 -12.55 9.88
CA ALA A 45 -1.57 -12.48 11.10
C ALA A 45 -1.67 -11.05 11.65
N ASP A 46 -0.56 -10.31 11.71
CA ASP A 46 -0.56 -8.92 12.16
C ASP A 46 -1.42 -8.05 11.24
N LYS A 47 -1.23 -8.24 9.92
CA LYS A 47 -2.04 -7.58 8.89
C LYS A 47 -3.51 -7.96 8.99
N GLN A 48 -3.88 -9.10 9.57
CA GLN A 48 -5.28 -9.47 9.74
C GLN A 48 -5.93 -8.72 10.90
N ILE A 49 -5.16 -8.47 11.96
CA ILE A 49 -5.64 -7.80 13.18
C ILE A 49 -5.73 -6.28 12.98
N ILE A 50 -4.69 -5.68 12.38
CA ILE A 50 -4.62 -4.22 12.21
C ILE A 50 -5.77 -3.71 11.34
N ASN A 51 -6.43 -2.64 11.78
CA ASN A 51 -7.56 -2.00 11.11
C ASN A 51 -8.72 -2.96 10.79
N SER A 52 -8.93 -3.97 11.64
CA SER A 52 -9.98 -4.98 11.41
C SER A 52 -11.40 -4.38 11.39
N VAL A 53 -11.64 -3.30 12.12
CA VAL A 53 -12.93 -2.59 12.12
C VAL A 53 -13.18 -1.90 10.79
N GLU A 54 -12.18 -1.20 10.26
CA GLU A 54 -12.23 -0.52 8.97
C GLU A 54 -12.38 -1.52 7.83
N LYS A 55 -11.65 -2.64 7.88
CA LYS A 55 -11.80 -3.73 6.92
C LYS A 55 -13.21 -4.26 6.90
N LYS A 56 -13.82 -4.47 8.07
CA LYS A 56 -15.23 -4.87 8.14
C LYS A 56 -16.15 -3.84 7.50
N LYS A 57 -15.96 -2.54 7.73
CA LYS A 57 -16.76 -1.47 7.11
C LYS A 57 -16.62 -1.45 5.58
N ILE A 58 -15.39 -1.66 5.07
CA ILE A 58 -15.12 -1.76 3.63
C ILE A 58 -15.90 -2.92 3.02
N VAL A 59 -15.87 -4.11 3.66
CA VAL A 59 -16.63 -5.27 3.19
C VAL A 59 -18.13 -4.98 3.20
N GLN A 60 -18.69 -4.42 4.27
CA GLN A 60 -20.12 -4.08 4.33
C GLN A 60 -20.51 -3.13 3.20
N LYS A 61 -19.68 -2.12 2.92
CA LYS A 61 -19.95 -1.20 1.82
C LYS A 61 -19.87 -1.91 0.46
N ALA A 62 -18.89 -2.79 0.26
CA ALA A 62 -18.75 -3.55 -0.98
C ALA A 62 -19.95 -4.48 -1.21
N LEU A 63 -20.44 -5.15 -0.17
CA LEU A 63 -21.64 -5.99 -0.24
C LEU A 63 -22.88 -5.21 -0.68
N SER A 64 -23.03 -3.96 -0.25
CA SER A 64 -24.13 -3.09 -0.67
C SER A 64 -24.10 -2.66 -2.15
N LEU A 65 -23.02 -2.98 -2.87
CA LEU A 65 -22.84 -2.63 -4.27
C LEU A 65 -23.00 -3.84 -5.21
N ILE A 66 -23.20 -5.04 -4.66
CA ILE A 66 -23.33 -6.27 -5.43
C ILE A 66 -24.81 -6.57 -5.64
N HIS A 67 -25.15 -6.96 -6.86
CA HIS A 67 -26.49 -7.33 -7.26
C HIS A 67 -26.61 -8.84 -7.48
N GLU A 68 -27.86 -9.31 -7.52
CA GLU A 68 -28.14 -10.71 -7.81
C GLU A 68 -27.62 -11.11 -9.19
N GLU A 69 -27.19 -12.36 -9.33
CA GLU A 69 -26.62 -12.93 -10.56
C GLU A 69 -25.26 -12.35 -11.02
N GLU A 70 -24.66 -11.45 -10.24
CA GLU A 70 -23.31 -10.95 -10.53
C GLU A 70 -22.22 -11.96 -10.14
N THR A 71 -21.25 -12.13 -11.04
CA THR A 71 -20.03 -12.89 -10.75
C THR A 71 -18.92 -11.92 -10.35
N ILE A 72 -18.41 -12.09 -9.13
CA ILE A 72 -17.34 -11.26 -8.59
C ILE A 72 -16.05 -12.08 -8.40
N PHE A 73 -14.91 -11.40 -8.54
CA PHE A 73 -13.60 -11.96 -8.21
C PHE A 73 -13.11 -11.36 -6.89
N LEU A 74 -12.74 -12.21 -5.93
CA LEU A 74 -12.11 -11.78 -4.69
C LEU A 74 -10.59 -11.94 -4.80
N GLY A 75 -9.88 -10.83 -4.73
CA GLY A 75 -8.41 -10.81 -4.77
C GLY A 75 -7.77 -11.35 -3.48
N PRO A 76 -6.43 -11.31 -3.38
CA PRO A 76 -5.73 -11.64 -2.15
C PRO A 76 -5.82 -10.48 -1.13
N GLY A 77 -5.55 -10.80 0.14
CA GLY A 77 -5.33 -9.80 1.19
C GLY A 77 -6.22 -9.98 2.42
N THR A 78 -5.76 -9.47 3.56
CA THR A 78 -6.42 -9.74 4.84
C THR A 78 -7.79 -9.09 5.00
N THR A 79 -8.11 -8.10 4.18
CA THR A 79 -9.47 -7.54 4.09
C THR A 79 -10.46 -8.58 3.57
N MET A 80 -10.03 -9.45 2.66
CA MET A 80 -10.90 -10.46 2.05
C MET A 80 -11.35 -11.54 3.05
N ASN A 81 -10.55 -11.79 4.10
CA ASN A 81 -10.88 -12.74 5.16
C ASN A 81 -12.16 -12.38 5.93
N PHE A 82 -12.66 -11.14 5.82
CA PHE A 82 -13.89 -10.70 6.47
C PHE A 82 -15.15 -10.94 5.63
N TRP A 83 -15.02 -11.28 4.34
CA TRP A 83 -16.16 -11.51 3.44
C TRP A 83 -17.05 -12.68 3.84
N PRO A 84 -16.53 -13.91 4.10
CA PRO A 84 -17.39 -15.06 4.37
C PRO A 84 -18.33 -14.83 5.57
N ARG A 85 -17.82 -14.17 6.61
CA ARG A 85 -18.60 -13.86 7.81
C ARG A 85 -19.68 -12.80 7.57
N GLN A 86 -19.44 -11.84 6.68
CA GLN A 86 -20.41 -10.78 6.41
C GLN A 86 -21.39 -11.11 5.30
N TRP A 87 -20.98 -11.94 4.32
CA TRP A 87 -21.85 -12.43 3.27
C TRP A 87 -23.06 -13.14 3.87
N ASN A 88 -22.83 -14.09 4.78
CA ASN A 88 -23.88 -14.84 5.49
C ASN A 88 -24.77 -14.01 6.44
N LEU A 89 -24.48 -12.72 6.65
CA LEU A 89 -25.33 -11.82 7.45
C LEU A 89 -26.22 -10.93 6.59
N ASN A 90 -26.04 -10.93 5.27
CA ASN A 90 -26.76 -10.07 4.32
C ASN A 90 -27.61 -10.86 3.31
N ILE A 91 -27.65 -12.19 3.43
CA ILE A 91 -28.61 -13.11 2.80
C ILE A 91 -29.38 -13.82 3.90
#